data_AF-A0A4P5QK21-F1
#
_entry.id   AF-A0A4P5QK21-F1
#
_cell.length_a   1.000
_cell.length_b   1.000
_cell.length_c   1.000
_cell.angle_alpha   90.00
_cell.angle_beta   90.00
_cell.angle_gamma   90.00
#
_symmetry.space_group_name_H-M   'P 1'
#
loop_
_entity.id
_entity.type
_entity.pdbx_description
1 polymer ?
#
loop_
_entity_poly.entity_id
_entity_poly.type
_entity_poly.pdbx_seq_one_letter_code
_entity_poly.pdbx_strand_id
1 'polypeptide(L)'
;MMPPTLATRLGTTTHISALLRKAARLGLRTPADLSALAVQRGCRHYWHDGIPEQESVGCDDFTNEELTLALLNVALPFDPNAIRCGAAMAGAEGNSPKQLAWLAKLERSEQVLRYVAECGKKFEPENPFWTDLLALLPVTPPPKEGALPHPTRFVEMTGFIPGVGRKLVTQWERPRKRKIAA
;
A
#
# COMPACT_ATOMS: atom_id res chain seq x y z
N MET A 1 8.02 22.25 11.22
CA MET A 1 8.95 21.77 10.16
C MET A 1 8.21 20.68 9.40
N MET A 2 8.09 20.76 8.06
CA MET A 2 7.43 19.70 7.29
C MET A 2 8.27 18.42 7.33
N PRO A 3 7.65 17.22 7.47
CA PRO A 3 8.40 15.98 7.42
C PRO A 3 9.11 15.82 6.08
N PRO A 4 10.32 15.21 6.05
CA PRO A 4 11.01 14.95 4.79
C PRO A 4 10.17 14.02 3.90
N THR A 5 10.33 14.14 2.58
CA THR A 5 9.66 13.22 1.65
C THR A 5 10.24 11.81 1.77
N LEU A 6 9.49 10.81 1.31
CA LEU A 6 9.98 9.44 1.22
C LEU A 6 11.21 9.36 0.30
N ALA A 7 11.24 10.13 -0.79
CA ALA A 7 12.42 10.25 -1.66
C ALA A 7 13.67 10.69 -0.87
N THR A 8 13.55 11.71 -0.01
CA THR A 8 14.65 12.16 0.85
C THR A 8 15.13 11.05 1.80
N ARG A 9 14.21 10.29 2.41
CA ARG A 9 14.58 9.13 3.26
C ARG A 9 15.31 8.03 2.48
N LEU A 10 14.92 7.80 1.23
CA LEU A 10 15.55 6.82 0.35
C LEU A 10 16.86 7.33 -0.25
N GLY A 11 17.21 8.61 -0.07
CA GLY A 11 18.39 9.22 -0.70
C GLY A 11 18.23 9.43 -2.21
N THR A 12 16.99 9.68 -2.66
CA THR A 12 16.64 9.90 -4.06
C THR A 12 16.05 11.30 -4.27
N THR A 13 15.92 11.72 -5.53
CA THR A 13 15.32 13.01 -5.87
C THR A 13 13.80 12.92 -5.88
N THR A 14 13.13 13.91 -5.28
CA THR A 14 11.67 13.99 -5.29
C THR A 14 11.14 14.16 -6.72
N HIS A 15 10.17 13.32 -7.09
CA HIS A 15 9.48 13.35 -8.38
C HIS A 15 8.30 14.34 -8.37
N ILE A 16 7.95 14.88 -9.54
CA ILE A 16 6.71 15.64 -9.72
C ILE A 16 5.60 14.66 -10.14
N SER A 17 4.79 14.24 -9.18
CA SER A 17 3.77 13.22 -9.40
C SER A 17 2.52 13.75 -10.11
N ALA A 18 2.17 13.16 -11.26
CA ALA A 18 0.90 13.41 -11.92
C ALA A 18 -0.26 12.74 -11.18
N LEU A 19 -0.01 11.56 -10.60
CA LEU A 19 -0.97 10.83 -9.77
C LEU A 19 -1.38 11.62 -8.52
N LEU A 20 -0.43 12.22 -7.79
CA LEU A 20 -0.75 13.05 -6.63
C LEU A 20 -1.48 14.34 -7.01
N ARG A 21 -1.24 14.89 -8.22
CA ARG A 21 -2.06 16.00 -8.74
C ARG A 21 -3.48 15.56 -9.05
N LYS A 22 -3.68 14.36 -9.61
CA LYS A 22 -5.01 13.76 -9.79
C LYS A 22 -5.71 13.61 -8.43
N ALA A 23 -5.03 12.99 -7.46
CA ALA A 23 -5.53 12.83 -6.09
C ALA A 23 -5.93 14.17 -5.46
N ALA A 24 -5.09 15.20 -5.59
CA ALA A 24 -5.36 16.52 -5.03
C ALA A 24 -6.60 17.21 -5.64
N ARG A 25 -6.90 16.96 -6.93
CA ARG A 25 -8.14 17.45 -7.59
C ARG A 25 -9.39 16.75 -7.06
N LEU A 26 -9.25 15.51 -6.60
CA LEU A 26 -10.30 14.73 -5.94
C LEU A 26 -10.38 15.00 -4.43
N GLY A 27 -9.61 15.98 -3.91
CA GLY A 27 -9.60 16.34 -2.49
C GLY A 27 -8.63 15.53 -1.63
N LEU A 28 -7.88 14.58 -2.20
CA LEU A 28 -6.93 13.71 -1.50
C LEU A 28 -5.53 14.35 -1.55
N ARG A 29 -5.22 15.25 -0.61
CA ARG A 29 -4.02 16.10 -0.68
C ARG A 29 -2.89 15.65 0.23
N THR A 30 -3.21 14.87 1.25
CA THR A 30 -2.29 14.46 2.29
C THR A 30 -2.20 12.93 2.38
N PRO A 31 -1.12 12.38 2.99
CA PRO A 31 -1.07 10.96 3.31
C PRO A 31 -2.27 10.48 4.15
N ALA A 32 -2.79 11.36 5.03
CA ALA A 32 -3.97 11.08 5.84
C ALA A 32 -5.24 10.94 4.99
N ASP A 33 -5.46 11.82 4.00
CA ASP A 33 -6.63 11.72 3.11
C ASP A 33 -6.61 10.42 2.29
N LEU A 34 -5.44 10.06 1.76
CA LEU A 34 -5.25 8.82 1.02
C LEU A 34 -5.46 7.59 1.91
N SER A 35 -4.93 7.63 3.14
CA SER A 35 -5.11 6.53 4.11
C SER A 35 -6.57 6.39 4.52
N ALA A 36 -7.29 7.49 4.70
CA ALA A 36 -8.72 7.49 4.97
C ALA A 36 -9.52 6.83 3.83
N LEU A 37 -9.17 7.13 2.56
CA LEU A 37 -9.80 6.45 1.42
C LEU A 37 -9.48 4.95 1.39
N ALA A 38 -8.23 4.54 1.68
CA ALA A 38 -7.89 3.12 1.78
C ALA A 38 -8.68 2.41 2.88
N VAL A 39 -8.87 3.06 4.03
CA VAL A 39 -9.71 2.56 5.12
C VAL A 39 -11.16 2.41 4.67
N GLN A 40 -11.72 3.42 3.98
CA GLN A 40 -13.07 3.37 3.40
C GLN A 40 -13.24 2.20 2.42
N ARG A 41 -12.19 1.88 1.64
CA ARG A 41 -12.15 0.75 0.71
C ARG A 41 -11.86 -0.61 1.34
N GLY A 42 -11.66 -0.66 2.66
CA GLY A 42 -11.62 -1.91 3.41
C GLY A 42 -10.34 -2.18 4.18
N CYS A 43 -9.35 -1.27 4.19
CA CYS A 43 -8.16 -1.35 5.07
C CYS A 43 -8.52 -1.07 6.55
N ARG A 44 -9.51 -1.79 7.11
CA ARG A 44 -10.10 -1.49 8.42
C ARG A 44 -9.14 -1.65 9.61
N HIS A 45 -8.03 -2.39 9.45
CA HIS A 45 -6.98 -2.46 10.47
C HIS A 45 -6.41 -1.07 10.82
N TYR A 46 -6.51 -0.11 9.90
CA TYR A 46 -6.01 1.26 10.05
C TYR A 46 -7.10 2.27 10.42
N TRP A 47 -8.31 1.81 10.74
CA TRP A 47 -9.41 2.70 11.10
C TRP A 47 -9.18 3.36 12.46
N HIS A 48 -9.62 4.61 12.59
CA HIS A 48 -9.71 5.34 13.84
C HIS A 48 -10.91 6.31 13.81
N ASP A 49 -11.28 6.82 14.99
CA ASP A 49 -12.34 7.82 15.12
C ASP A 49 -12.06 9.04 14.23
N GLY A 50 -13.05 9.44 13.44
CA GLY A 50 -12.96 10.58 12.51
C GLY A 50 -12.82 10.20 11.03
N ILE A 51 -12.62 8.93 10.67
CA ILE A 51 -12.71 8.49 9.27
C ILE A 51 -14.16 8.14 8.92
N PRO A 52 -14.80 8.83 7.96
CA PRO A 52 -16.16 8.49 7.51
C PRO A 52 -16.23 7.05 7.02
N GLU A 53 -17.35 6.36 7.31
CA GLU A 53 -17.55 4.99 6.81
C GLU A 53 -17.73 4.94 5.29
N GLN A 54 -18.36 5.98 4.74
CA GLN A 54 -18.68 6.09 3.32
C GLN A 54 -17.44 6.49 2.51
N GLU A 55 -17.28 5.84 1.35
CA GLU A 55 -16.24 6.16 0.39
C GLU A 55 -16.43 7.59 -0.16
N SER A 56 -15.39 8.42 -0.03
CA SER A 56 -15.39 9.81 -0.49
C SER A 56 -15.11 9.95 -1.99
N VAL A 57 -14.40 8.99 -2.59
CA VAL A 57 -14.02 8.97 -4.01
C VAL A 57 -14.15 7.55 -4.53
N GLY A 58 -15.02 7.31 -5.51
CA GLY A 58 -15.29 5.98 -6.05
C GLY A 58 -14.12 5.38 -6.84
N CYS A 59 -14.13 4.05 -7.02
CA CYS A 59 -13.14 3.34 -7.82
C CYS A 59 -13.08 3.77 -9.29
N ASP A 60 -14.17 4.30 -9.85
CA ASP A 60 -14.22 4.78 -11.24
C ASP A 60 -13.40 6.06 -11.43
N ASP A 61 -13.32 6.90 -10.41
CA ASP A 61 -12.55 8.15 -10.43
C ASP A 61 -11.09 7.95 -10.02
N PHE A 62 -10.85 6.98 -9.12
CA PHE A 62 -9.52 6.69 -8.59
C PHE A 62 -9.38 5.20 -8.28
N THR A 63 -8.63 4.44 -9.06
CA THR A 63 -8.61 2.97 -8.91
C THR A 63 -7.85 2.52 -7.65
N ASN A 64 -7.92 1.23 -7.31
CA ASN A 64 -7.15 0.68 -6.20
C ASN A 64 -5.64 0.68 -6.49
N GLU A 65 -5.23 0.49 -7.73
CA GLU A 65 -3.82 0.60 -8.14
C GLU A 65 -3.33 2.04 -8.06
N GLU A 66 -4.16 3.01 -8.46
CA GLU A 66 -3.85 4.43 -8.30
C GLU A 66 -3.73 4.81 -6.82
N LEU A 67 -4.65 4.35 -5.97
CA LEU A 67 -4.57 4.57 -4.54
C LEU A 67 -3.34 3.90 -3.91
N THR A 68 -3.03 2.68 -4.32
CA THR A 68 -1.81 1.96 -3.91
C THR A 68 -0.57 2.80 -4.21
N LEU A 69 -0.41 3.26 -5.46
CA LEU A 69 0.79 4.01 -5.85
C LEU A 69 0.80 5.44 -5.30
N ALA A 70 -0.36 6.05 -5.05
CA ALA A 70 -0.42 7.33 -4.37
C ALA A 70 0.09 7.21 -2.93
N LEU A 71 -0.33 6.18 -2.20
CA LEU A 71 0.13 5.90 -0.82
C LEU A 71 1.62 5.54 -0.73
N LEU A 72 2.14 4.86 -1.76
CA LEU A 72 3.56 4.48 -1.86
C LEU A 72 4.43 5.53 -2.55
N ASN A 73 3.87 6.69 -2.92
CA ASN A 73 4.54 7.66 -3.76
C ASN A 73 5.74 8.31 -3.05
N VAL A 74 6.91 8.27 -3.68
CA VAL A 74 8.15 8.84 -3.13
C VAL A 74 8.07 10.36 -2.91
N ALA A 75 7.15 11.07 -3.57
CA ALA A 75 6.97 12.51 -3.44
C ALA A 75 6.13 12.93 -2.22
N LEU A 76 5.43 12.00 -1.56
CA LEU A 76 4.70 12.31 -0.33
C LEU A 76 5.66 12.53 0.85
N PRO A 77 5.24 13.34 1.86
CA PRO A 77 5.89 13.34 3.17
C PRO A 77 5.94 11.92 3.72
N PHE A 78 7.07 11.56 4.35
CA PHE A 78 7.25 10.24 4.93
C PHE A 78 6.20 9.96 6.02
N ASP A 79 5.35 8.97 5.78
CA ASP A 79 4.34 8.48 6.71
C ASP A 79 4.32 6.93 6.68
N PRO A 80 4.77 6.26 7.76
CA PRO A 80 4.74 4.80 7.85
C PRO A 80 3.35 4.19 7.71
N ASN A 81 2.30 4.87 8.20
CA ASN A 81 0.92 4.36 8.12
C ASN A 81 0.41 4.43 6.68
N ALA A 82 0.74 5.49 5.95
CA ALA A 82 0.42 5.58 4.52
C ALA A 82 1.11 4.46 3.73
N ILE A 83 2.40 4.18 4.00
CA ILE A 83 3.12 3.08 3.34
C ILE A 83 2.47 1.73 3.66
N ARG A 84 2.08 1.51 4.91
CA ARG A 84 1.38 0.30 5.35
C ARG A 84 0.01 0.15 4.68
N CYS A 85 -0.78 1.23 4.59
CA CYS A 85 -2.04 1.25 3.85
C CYS A 85 -1.81 0.95 2.36
N GLY A 86 -0.77 1.53 1.77
CA GLY A 86 -0.38 1.27 0.37
C GLY A 86 -0.01 -0.19 0.15
N ALA A 87 0.75 -0.80 1.06
CA ALA A 87 1.06 -2.22 1.02
C ALA A 87 -0.20 -3.10 1.13
N ALA A 88 -1.13 -2.74 2.02
CA ALA A 88 -2.39 -3.45 2.14
C ALA A 88 -3.23 -3.33 0.85
N MET A 89 -3.37 -2.10 0.32
CA MET A 89 -4.08 -1.83 -0.95
C MET A 89 -3.43 -2.53 -2.14
N ALA A 90 -2.10 -2.74 -2.15
CA ALA A 90 -1.44 -3.51 -3.20
C ALA A 90 -1.97 -4.95 -3.29
N GLY A 91 -2.29 -5.55 -2.13
CA GLY A 91 -2.91 -6.87 -2.03
C GLY A 91 -4.43 -6.89 -2.19
N ALA A 92 -5.06 -5.80 -2.63
CA ALA A 92 -6.49 -5.75 -2.90
C ALA A 92 -6.88 -6.71 -4.04
N GLU A 93 -8.03 -7.38 -3.87
CA GLU A 93 -8.58 -8.25 -4.90
C GLU A 93 -8.88 -7.46 -6.19
N GLY A 94 -8.53 -8.04 -7.34
CA GLY A 94 -8.73 -7.43 -8.65
C GLY A 94 -7.60 -6.51 -9.12
N ASN A 95 -6.61 -6.21 -8.27
CA ASN A 95 -5.45 -5.42 -8.71
C ASN A 95 -4.67 -6.13 -9.83
N SER A 96 -4.25 -5.36 -10.83
CA SER A 96 -3.40 -5.85 -11.91
C SER A 96 -1.90 -5.62 -11.63
N PRO A 97 -1.05 -6.67 -11.61
CA PRO A 97 0.40 -6.52 -11.51
C PRO A 97 0.98 -5.60 -12.60
N LYS A 98 0.45 -5.69 -13.82
CA LYS A 98 0.87 -4.86 -14.96
C LYS A 98 0.57 -3.39 -14.73
N GLN A 99 -0.62 -3.09 -14.22
CA GLN A 99 -1.02 -1.70 -13.97
C GLN A 99 -0.22 -1.08 -12.82
N LEU A 100 -0.01 -1.83 -11.73
CA LEU A 100 0.83 -1.39 -10.61
C LEU A 100 2.28 -1.14 -11.05
N ALA A 101 2.89 -2.05 -11.81
CA ALA A 101 4.25 -1.87 -12.32
C ALA A 101 4.37 -0.66 -13.25
N TRP A 102 3.38 -0.46 -14.13
CA TRP A 102 3.32 0.70 -15.02
C TRP A 102 3.20 2.02 -14.25
N LEU A 103 2.28 2.11 -13.28
CA LEU A 103 2.12 3.28 -12.42
C LEU A 103 3.39 3.55 -11.59
N ALA A 104 4.01 2.50 -11.04
CA ALA A 104 5.24 2.64 -10.26
C ALA A 104 6.36 3.30 -11.08
N LYS A 105 6.48 2.92 -12.36
CA LYS A 105 7.43 3.52 -13.30
C LYS A 105 7.14 4.99 -13.56
N LEU A 106 5.87 5.33 -13.83
CA LEU A 106 5.47 6.73 -14.04
C LEU A 106 5.73 7.60 -12.81
N GLU A 107 5.60 7.00 -11.63
CA GLU A 107 5.68 7.68 -10.34
C GLU A 107 7.04 7.53 -9.63
N ARG A 108 8.05 6.95 -10.31
CA ARG A 108 9.41 6.68 -9.77
C ARG A 108 9.40 5.99 -8.40
N SER A 109 8.41 5.12 -8.20
CA SER A 109 8.14 4.46 -6.92
C SER A 109 8.42 2.94 -7.03
N GLU A 110 9.17 2.51 -8.03
CA GLU A 110 9.49 1.09 -8.29
C GLU A 110 10.22 0.44 -7.11
N GLN A 111 11.18 1.13 -6.49
CA GLN A 111 11.91 0.60 -5.34
C GLN A 111 10.98 0.32 -4.16
N VAL A 112 10.03 1.22 -3.89
CA VAL A 112 9.07 1.09 -2.79
C VAL A 112 8.10 -0.06 -3.08
N LEU A 113 7.54 -0.10 -4.29
CA LEU A 113 6.61 -1.17 -4.67
C LEU A 113 7.31 -2.52 -4.74
N ARG A 114 8.56 -2.58 -5.22
CA ARG A 114 9.35 -3.82 -5.22
C ARG A 114 9.58 -4.31 -3.80
N TYR A 115 9.98 -3.44 -2.88
CA TYR A 115 10.13 -3.81 -1.48
C TYR A 115 8.85 -4.41 -0.88
N VAL A 116 7.70 -3.78 -1.15
CA VAL A 116 6.39 -4.30 -0.74
C VAL A 116 6.13 -5.68 -1.37
N ALA A 117 6.40 -5.85 -2.66
CA ALA A 117 6.19 -7.11 -3.37
C ALA A 117 7.13 -8.24 -2.90
N GLU A 118 8.38 -7.92 -2.56
CA GLU A 118 9.33 -8.86 -1.95
C GLU A 118 8.84 -9.31 -0.57
N CYS A 119 8.28 -8.38 0.23
CA CYS A 119 7.63 -8.72 1.49
C CYS A 119 6.39 -9.59 1.28
N GLY A 120 5.55 -9.24 0.29
CA GLY A 120 4.37 -10.02 -0.09
C GLY A 120 4.74 -11.45 -0.48
N LYS A 121 5.72 -11.64 -1.36
CA LYS A 121 6.21 -12.97 -1.76
C LYS A 121 6.78 -13.76 -0.58
N LYS A 122 7.43 -13.10 0.37
CA LYS A 122 7.96 -13.75 1.59
C LYS A 122 6.86 -14.31 2.48
N PHE A 123 5.75 -13.58 2.65
CA PHE A 123 4.67 -13.99 3.55
C PHE A 123 3.55 -14.77 2.87
N GLU A 124 3.43 -14.65 1.55
CA GLU A 124 2.47 -15.38 0.72
C GLU A 124 3.17 -16.01 -0.50
N PRO A 125 4.05 -17.01 -0.27
CA PRO A 125 4.84 -17.61 -1.34
C PRO A 125 3.99 -18.24 -2.45
N GLU A 126 2.81 -18.75 -2.11
CA GLU A 126 1.88 -19.41 -3.04
C GLU A 126 1.00 -18.42 -3.83
N ASN A 127 1.00 -17.13 -3.49
CA ASN A 127 0.20 -16.14 -4.21
C ASN A 127 0.95 -15.68 -5.48
N PRO A 128 0.46 -16.00 -6.70
CA PRO A 128 1.15 -15.67 -7.94
C PRO A 128 1.26 -14.16 -8.17
N PHE A 129 0.33 -13.37 -7.64
CA PHE A 129 0.30 -11.91 -7.78
C PHE A 129 1.65 -11.25 -7.47
N TRP A 130 2.28 -11.64 -6.36
CA TRP A 130 3.57 -11.08 -5.95
C TRP A 130 4.70 -11.47 -6.89
N THR A 131 4.66 -12.69 -7.43
CA THR A 131 5.69 -13.19 -8.36
C THR A 131 5.56 -12.48 -9.71
N ASP A 132 4.33 -12.36 -10.20
CA ASP A 132 4.01 -11.67 -11.46
C ASP A 132 4.39 -10.18 -11.38
N LEU A 133 4.11 -9.53 -10.25
CA LEU A 133 4.50 -8.14 -10.02
C LEU A 133 6.03 -7.97 -9.99
N LEU A 134 6.74 -8.84 -9.27
CA LEU A 134 8.21 -8.81 -9.21
C LEU A 134 8.89 -9.04 -10.56
N ALA A 135 8.28 -9.85 -11.43
CA ALA A 135 8.78 -10.09 -12.78
C ALA A 135 8.68 -8.84 -13.69
N LEU A 136 7.78 -7.92 -13.36
CA LEU A 136 7.54 -6.67 -14.12
C LEU A 136 8.31 -5.46 -13.56
N LEU A 137 8.83 -5.57 -12.34
CA LEU A 137 9.58 -4.50 -11.68
C LEU A 137 11.09 -4.67 -11.89
N PRO A 138 11.84 -3.57 -12.09
CA PRO A 138 13.29 -3.63 -12.18
C PRO A 138 13.89 -4.12 -10.86
N VAL A 139 15.03 -4.82 -10.90
CA VAL A 139 15.78 -5.14 -9.68
C VAL A 139 16.34 -3.85 -9.11
N THR A 140 16.01 -3.55 -7.85
CA THR A 140 16.48 -2.35 -7.15
C THR A 140 17.30 -2.75 -5.92
N PRO A 141 18.29 -1.95 -5.51
CA PRO A 141 18.95 -2.15 -4.21
C PRO A 141 17.93 -2.15 -3.07
N PRO A 142 18.17 -2.94 -2.00
CA PRO A 142 17.31 -2.90 -0.83
C PRO A 142 17.31 -1.49 -0.23
N PRO A 143 16.16 -1.00 0.26
CA PRO A 143 16.09 0.25 1.00
C PRO A 143 17.05 0.24 2.20
N LYS A 144 17.59 1.40 2.56
CA LYS A 144 18.40 1.55 3.79
C LYS A 144 17.58 1.10 5.00
N GLU A 145 18.26 0.55 6.01
CA GLU A 145 17.62 0.15 7.25
C GLU A 145 16.85 1.33 7.88
N GLY A 146 15.61 1.09 8.29
CA GLY A 146 14.71 2.12 8.84
C GLY A 146 14.15 3.12 7.82
N ALA A 147 14.44 2.99 6.52
CA ALA A 147 13.85 3.84 5.49
C ALA A 147 12.40 3.46 5.15
N LEU A 148 12.06 2.17 5.23
CA LEU A 148 10.71 1.64 5.04
C LEU A 148 10.26 0.82 6.26
N PRO A 149 8.94 0.65 6.48
CA PRO A 149 8.42 -0.15 7.58
C PRO A 149 8.94 -1.59 7.54
N HIS A 150 9.26 -2.15 8.69
CA HIS A 150 9.68 -3.56 8.80
C HIS A 150 8.62 -4.51 8.20
N PRO A 151 8.99 -5.62 7.52
CA PRO A 151 8.04 -6.48 6.80
C PRO A 151 6.87 -7.00 7.66
N THR A 152 7.10 -7.25 8.95
CA THR A 152 6.04 -7.68 9.88
C THR A 152 4.95 -6.63 10.12
N ARG A 153 5.13 -5.39 9.65
CA ARG A 153 4.12 -4.31 9.72
C ARG A 153 3.08 -4.38 8.59
N PHE A 154 3.24 -5.30 7.64
CA PHE A 154 2.30 -5.51 6.52
C PHE A 154 1.42 -6.76 6.70
N VAL A 155 1.59 -7.47 7.81
CA VAL A 155 0.94 -8.76 8.04
C VAL A 155 0.31 -8.80 9.42
N GLU A 156 -0.84 -9.47 9.50
CA GLU A 156 -1.42 -9.89 10.76
C GLU A 156 -0.79 -11.23 11.16
N MET A 157 -0.34 -11.32 12.42
CA MET A 157 0.23 -12.55 12.97
C MET A 157 -0.73 -13.07 14.04
N THR A 158 -1.55 -14.06 13.69
CA THR A 158 -2.46 -14.71 14.64
C THR A 158 -1.85 -16.01 15.16
N GLY A 159 -2.05 -16.28 16.46
CA GLY A 159 -1.40 -17.38 17.16
C GLY A 159 -2.29 -18.61 17.37
N PHE A 160 -3.51 -18.66 16.83
CA PHE A 160 -4.47 -19.73 17.12
C PHE A 160 -5.30 -20.09 15.89
N ILE A 161 -5.29 -21.37 15.51
CA ILE A 161 -6.17 -21.92 14.48
C ILE A 161 -7.22 -22.80 15.17
N PRO A 162 -8.53 -22.54 14.95
CA PRO A 162 -9.59 -23.42 15.44
C PRO A 162 -9.35 -24.88 15.01
N GLY A 163 -9.33 -25.81 15.96
CA GLY A 163 -9.14 -27.25 15.71
C GLY A 163 -7.69 -27.73 15.57
N VAL A 164 -6.69 -26.84 15.52
CA VAL A 164 -5.25 -27.20 15.43
C VAL A 164 -4.46 -26.73 16.65
N GLY A 165 -4.90 -25.66 17.32
CA GLY A 165 -4.23 -25.10 18.50
C GLY A 165 -3.30 -23.92 18.17
N ARG A 166 -2.24 -23.73 18.97
CA ARG A 166 -1.27 -22.63 18.76
C ARG A 166 -0.40 -22.91 17.53
N LYS A 167 -0.72 -22.26 16.41
CA LYS A 167 0.14 -22.21 15.21
C LYS A 167 0.17 -20.77 14.74
N LEU A 168 1.38 -20.24 14.54
CA LEU A 168 1.57 -18.90 14.02
C LEU A 168 1.08 -18.88 12.56
N VAL A 169 0.00 -18.14 12.33
CA VAL A 169 -0.53 -17.88 11.00
C VAL A 169 -0.23 -16.42 10.70
N THR A 170 0.52 -16.21 9.63
CA THR A 170 0.81 -14.88 9.11
C THR A 170 -0.04 -14.65 7.88
N GLN A 171 -0.81 -13.58 7.85
CA GLN A 171 -1.65 -13.20 6.71
C GLN A 171 -1.33 -11.79 6.25
N TRP A 172 -1.19 -11.59 4.95
CA TRP A 172 -1.05 -10.25 4.39
C TRP A 172 -2.30 -9.42 4.69
N GLU A 173 -2.10 -8.25 5.29
CA GLU A 173 -3.18 -7.30 5.50
C GLU A 173 -3.68 -6.81 4.14
N ARG A 174 -4.99 -6.85 3.91
CA ARG A 174 -5.59 -6.41 2.64
C ARG A 174 -6.99 -5.84 2.88
N PRO A 175 -7.50 -5.00 1.97
CA PRO A 175 -8.87 -4.54 2.04
C PRO A 175 -9.85 -5.70 2.05
N ARG A 176 -10.82 -5.66 2.97
CA ARG A 176 -11.95 -6.60 2.99
C ARG A 176 -13.24 -5.84 2.77
N LYS A 177 -14.02 -6.26 1.77
CA LYS A 177 -15.38 -5.74 1.57
C LYS A 177 -16.22 -6.08 2.81
N ARG A 178 -16.99 -5.10 3.28
CA ARG A 178 -17.99 -5.31 4.33
C ARG A 178 -19.00 -6.34 3.81
N LYS A 179 -19.16 -7.47 4.50
CA LYS A 179 -20.39 -8.25 4.34
C LYS A 179 -21.50 -7.36 4.87
N ILE A 180 -22.33 -6.84 3.98
CA ILE A 180 -23.61 -6.25 4.40
C ILE A 180 -24.38 -7.42 5.00
N ALA A 181 -24.65 -7.37 6.31
CA ALA A 181 -25.60 -8.29 6.90
C ALA A 181 -26.93 -8.03 6.19
N ALA A 182 -27.43 -9.05 5.50
CA ALA A 182 -28.74 -9.04 4.87
C ALA A 182 -29.83 -8.93 5.92
#